data_AF-A0A0B1ZWP0-F1
#
_entry.id   AF-A0A0B1ZWP0-F1
#
_cell.length_a   1.000
_cell.length_b   1.000
_cell.length_c   1.000
_cell.angle_alpha   90.00
_cell.angle_beta   90.00
_cell.angle_gamma   90.00
#
_symmetry.space_group_name_H-M   'P 1'
#
loop_
_entity.id
_entity.type
_entity.pdbx_description
1 polymer ?
#
loop_
_entity_poly.entity_id
_entity_poly.type
_entity_poly.pdbx_seq_one_letter_code
_entity_poly.pdbx_strand_id
1 'polypeptide(L)'
;MDGFAAPDFEFAREVLQRGVAALFAVAFLSTLNQFPALLGEHGLLPAPRLIAWVRAAPRRRSLLRPTLFRYLRYTDRRLRGLCAGGIVVSVLLVAGIPQLGPPWVPMACFLALWLGYMSIVSIGQTFYGFGWEMLLLEAGFLTAFLGSRSQPPPVVVIVLFWWLVFRLEFGAGMIKIRGGREWRDLTALMFHHETQPMPGPFSRQAHLLPAWFHRGEVLGNHFAQLVVPWFLFAPILGYWLPGPAPALVGDAAAAVVIATQLWLIVTGNFAWLNWATVVLAFSAVSVPGAGTPGIGIPLGWVVVTSAVGALYAVLSWWPARNLAAHRQLMNASFNRWQLANAYGAFGTVTKVRVEYVIEGTRDADPDAAAWQEYDFKGKPGDVRRMPRQFAPYHLRLDWLMWFLPLGRSLEDWFTVLLVRLLEADRATLRLLRTDPFDGERPRWVRVISYRYRFTDRAEYRRSGARWERDRRHVLVQPISLPKR
;
A
#
# COMPACT_ATOMS: atom_id res chain seq x y z
N MET A 1 10.28 -34.53 15.56
CA MET A 1 9.80 -33.55 14.55
C MET A 1 9.38 -32.22 15.17
N ASP A 2 9.49 -32.09 16.51
CA ASP A 2 8.98 -30.93 17.26
C ASP A 2 9.73 -29.63 16.96
N GLY A 3 11.01 -29.69 16.57
CA GLY A 3 11.80 -28.51 16.19
C GLY A 3 11.31 -27.76 14.95
N PHE A 4 10.42 -28.35 14.15
CA PHE A 4 9.80 -27.68 12.99
C PHE A 4 8.46 -27.02 13.32
N ALA A 5 7.89 -27.30 14.50
CA ALA A 5 6.60 -26.80 14.95
C ALA A 5 6.75 -25.58 15.86
N ALA A 6 5.89 -24.58 15.68
CA ALA A 6 5.85 -23.37 16.47
C ALA A 6 4.50 -23.26 17.23
N PRO A 7 4.23 -24.16 18.21
CA PRO A 7 2.92 -24.24 18.88
C PRO A 7 2.52 -22.93 19.57
N ASP A 8 3.47 -22.19 20.13
CA ASP A 8 3.20 -20.90 20.79
C ASP A 8 2.78 -19.78 19.81
N PHE A 9 2.86 -20.01 18.50
CA PHE A 9 2.53 -19.05 17.44
C PHE A 9 1.20 -19.37 16.73
N GLU A 10 0.34 -20.23 17.30
CA GLU A 10 -0.99 -20.50 16.73
C GLU A 10 -1.86 -19.23 16.65
N PHE A 11 -1.79 -18.36 17.65
CA PHE A 11 -2.47 -17.06 17.63
C PHE A 11 -1.94 -16.17 16.50
N ALA A 12 -0.62 -16.07 16.36
CA ALA A 12 0.01 -15.33 15.26
C ALA A 12 -0.47 -15.81 13.90
N ARG A 13 -0.55 -17.14 13.69
CA ARG A 13 -1.10 -17.71 12.45
C ARG A 13 -2.52 -17.22 12.16
N GLU A 14 -3.42 -17.25 13.14
CA GLU A 14 -4.82 -16.84 12.92
C GLU A 14 -4.90 -15.35 12.56
N VAL A 15 -4.12 -14.49 13.22
CA VAL A 15 -4.03 -13.06 12.88
C VAL A 15 -3.46 -12.85 11.48
N LEU A 16 -2.37 -13.54 11.12
CA LEU A 16 -1.76 -13.45 9.80
C LEU A 16 -2.72 -13.91 8.70
N GLN A 17 -3.34 -15.09 8.84
CA GLN A 17 -4.26 -15.61 7.84
C GLN A 17 -5.48 -14.71 7.67
N ARG A 18 -6.18 -14.39 8.76
CA ARG A 18 -7.41 -13.59 8.68
C ARG A 18 -7.10 -12.14 8.29
N GLY A 19 -6.04 -11.57 8.83
CA GLY A 19 -5.60 -10.20 8.52
C GLY A 19 -5.18 -10.04 7.06
N VAL A 20 -4.31 -10.91 6.55
CA VAL A 20 -3.87 -10.86 5.14
C VAL A 20 -5.06 -11.11 4.19
N ALA A 21 -5.97 -12.03 4.53
CA ALA A 21 -7.19 -12.24 3.76
C ALA A 21 -8.10 -11.00 3.75
N ALA A 22 -8.26 -10.31 4.89
CA ALA A 22 -9.03 -9.07 4.96
C ALA A 22 -8.41 -7.97 4.07
N LEU A 23 -7.08 -7.88 4.03
CA LEU A 23 -6.39 -6.93 3.14
C LEU A 23 -6.56 -7.29 1.67
N PHE A 24 -6.57 -8.57 1.30
CA PHE A 24 -6.94 -9.00 -0.06
C PHE A 24 -8.37 -8.59 -0.40
N ALA A 25 -9.34 -8.77 0.51
CA ALA A 25 -10.72 -8.34 0.28
C ALA A 25 -10.79 -6.83 -0.03
N VAL A 26 -10.09 -6.00 0.75
CA VAL A 26 -9.99 -4.55 0.51
C VAL A 26 -9.33 -4.24 -0.83
N ALA A 27 -8.26 -4.96 -1.18
CA ALA A 27 -7.52 -4.74 -2.42
C ALA A 27 -8.34 -5.14 -3.67
N PHE A 28 -9.06 -6.26 -3.64
CA PHE A 28 -9.99 -6.67 -4.70
C PHE A 28 -11.20 -5.73 -4.78
N LEU A 29 -11.75 -5.25 -3.66
CA LEU A 29 -12.82 -4.25 -3.65
C LEU A 29 -12.35 -2.92 -4.26
N SER A 30 -11.15 -2.47 -3.89
CA SER A 30 -10.52 -1.29 -4.51
C SER A 30 -10.39 -1.46 -6.02
N THR A 31 -9.96 -2.65 -6.47
CA THR A 31 -9.82 -2.97 -7.89
C THR A 31 -11.17 -2.97 -8.59
N LEU A 32 -12.17 -3.64 -8.03
CA LEU A 32 -13.53 -3.72 -8.57
C LEU A 32 -14.14 -2.33 -8.82
N ASN A 33 -13.91 -1.41 -7.87
CA ASN A 33 -14.49 -0.08 -7.90
C ASN A 33 -13.75 0.91 -8.81
N GLN A 34 -12.44 0.74 -9.00
CA GLN A 34 -11.59 1.77 -9.63
C GLN A 34 -10.92 1.30 -10.92
N PHE A 35 -10.50 0.04 -11.02
CA PHE A 35 -9.71 -0.45 -12.15
C PHE A 35 -10.42 -0.23 -13.50
N PRO A 36 -11.74 -0.48 -13.67
CA PRO A 36 -12.39 -0.26 -14.97
C PRO A 36 -12.25 1.16 -15.51
N ALA A 37 -12.35 2.18 -14.65
CA ALA A 37 -12.18 3.58 -15.04
C ALA A 37 -10.71 3.97 -15.22
N LEU A 38 -9.79 3.38 -14.46
CA LEU A 38 -8.37 3.72 -14.52
C LEU A 38 -7.61 2.99 -15.64
N LEU A 39 -7.87 1.70 -15.82
CA LEU A 39 -7.07 0.77 -16.61
C LEU A 39 -7.94 -0.22 -17.41
N GLY A 40 -9.27 -0.07 -17.38
CA GLY A 40 -10.20 -0.94 -18.10
C GLY A 40 -10.10 -0.81 -19.62
N GLU A 41 -11.07 -1.40 -20.32
CA GLU A 41 -11.10 -1.38 -21.80
C GLU A 41 -11.08 0.05 -22.36
N HIS A 42 -11.67 1.00 -21.62
CA HIS A 42 -11.73 2.43 -21.96
C HIS A 42 -11.13 3.33 -20.88
N GLY A 43 -10.33 2.78 -19.96
CA GLY A 43 -9.78 3.53 -18.84
C GLY A 43 -8.75 4.61 -19.24
N LEU A 44 -8.22 5.33 -18.26
CA LEU A 44 -7.19 6.36 -18.46
C LEU A 44 -5.91 5.79 -19.10
N LEU A 45 -5.49 4.59 -18.70
CA LEU A 45 -4.37 3.84 -19.27
C LEU A 45 -4.81 2.40 -19.62
N PRO A 46 -5.50 2.17 -20.75
CA PRO A 46 -6.13 0.89 -21.02
C PRO A 46 -5.18 -0.31 -20.98
N ALA A 47 -5.41 -1.26 -20.07
CA ALA A 47 -4.63 -2.50 -19.95
C ALA A 47 -4.60 -3.32 -21.25
N PRO A 48 -5.65 -3.38 -22.09
CA PRO A 48 -5.57 -4.03 -23.39
C PRO A 48 -4.46 -3.50 -24.29
N ARG A 49 -4.15 -2.19 -24.24
CA ARG A 49 -3.08 -1.59 -25.03
C ARG A 49 -1.71 -2.09 -24.57
N LEU A 50 -1.48 -2.16 -23.25
CA LEU A 50 -0.27 -2.75 -22.68
C LEU A 50 -0.12 -4.23 -23.08
N ILE A 51 -1.18 -5.03 -22.93
CA ILE A 51 -1.15 -6.46 -23.27
C ILE A 51 -0.86 -6.66 -24.76
N ALA A 52 -1.49 -5.87 -25.64
CA ALA A 52 -1.24 -5.92 -27.07
C ALA A 52 0.22 -5.54 -27.41
N TRP A 53 0.74 -4.47 -26.80
CA TRP A 53 2.12 -4.02 -26.98
C TRP A 53 3.16 -5.07 -26.53
N VAL A 54 2.90 -5.78 -25.43
CA VAL A 54 3.73 -6.90 -24.95
C VAL A 54 3.65 -8.09 -25.91
N ARG A 55 2.47 -8.40 -26.44
CA ARG A 55 2.26 -9.52 -27.37
C ARG A 55 2.92 -9.29 -28.73
N ALA A 56 3.04 -8.04 -29.16
CA ALA A 56 3.61 -7.67 -30.45
C ALA A 56 5.07 -8.09 -30.66
N ALA A 57 5.84 -8.32 -29.58
CA ALA A 57 7.23 -8.77 -29.71
C ALA A 57 7.60 -9.82 -28.63
N PRO A 58 8.16 -10.99 -29.00
CA PRO A 58 8.55 -12.01 -28.04
C PRO A 58 9.49 -11.50 -26.94
N ARG A 59 10.43 -10.60 -27.29
CA ARG A 59 11.37 -9.97 -26.35
C ARG A 59 10.67 -9.15 -25.24
N ARG A 60 9.46 -8.63 -25.49
CA ARG A 60 8.70 -7.84 -24.50
C ARG A 60 7.92 -8.71 -23.52
N ARG A 61 7.72 -10.00 -23.83
CA ARG A 61 6.97 -10.94 -22.98
C ARG A 61 7.58 -11.13 -21.60
N SER A 62 8.87 -10.84 -21.44
CA SER A 62 9.55 -10.93 -20.15
C SER A 62 9.32 -9.72 -19.25
N LEU A 63 8.91 -8.58 -19.82
CA LEU A 63 8.66 -7.32 -19.12
C LEU A 63 7.38 -7.35 -18.28
N LEU A 64 6.40 -8.16 -18.70
CA LEU A 64 5.17 -8.35 -17.93
C LEU A 64 5.40 -9.42 -16.86
N ARG A 65 5.07 -9.07 -15.62
CA ARG A 65 4.97 -10.02 -14.51
C ARG A 65 3.85 -11.06 -14.81
N PRO A 66 3.85 -12.22 -14.13
CA PRO A 66 2.87 -13.27 -14.36
C PRO A 66 1.43 -12.75 -14.24
N THR A 67 0.58 -13.11 -15.20
CA THR A 67 -0.82 -12.71 -15.20
C THR A 67 -1.67 -13.72 -15.98
N LEU A 68 -2.85 -14.03 -15.44
CA LEU A 68 -3.87 -14.85 -16.11
C LEU A 68 -4.30 -14.21 -17.44
N PHE A 69 -4.26 -12.88 -17.56
CA PHE A 69 -4.65 -12.15 -18.78
C PHE A 69 -3.66 -12.31 -19.95
N ARG A 70 -2.56 -13.03 -19.74
CA ARG A 70 -1.70 -13.50 -20.83
C ARG A 70 -2.36 -14.61 -21.63
N TYR A 71 -3.04 -15.52 -20.94
CA TYR A 71 -3.69 -16.70 -21.51
C TYR A 71 -5.18 -16.46 -21.78
N LEU A 72 -5.82 -15.67 -20.92
CA LEU A 72 -7.22 -15.26 -21.06
C LEU A 72 -7.29 -13.85 -21.65
N ARG A 73 -8.15 -13.62 -22.65
CA ARG A 73 -8.41 -12.26 -23.14
C ARG A 73 -8.94 -11.39 -21.99
N TYR A 74 -8.32 -10.25 -21.76
CA TYR A 74 -8.82 -9.25 -20.82
C TYR A 74 -10.16 -8.67 -21.32
N THR A 75 -11.13 -8.57 -20.42
CA THR A 75 -12.33 -7.73 -20.53
C THR A 75 -12.68 -7.22 -19.14
N ASP A 76 -13.38 -6.10 -19.03
CA ASP A 76 -13.75 -5.58 -17.71
C ASP A 76 -14.69 -6.54 -16.98
N ARG A 77 -15.50 -7.33 -17.70
CA ARG A 77 -16.36 -8.38 -17.10
C ARG A 77 -15.53 -9.47 -16.42
N ARG A 78 -14.47 -9.96 -17.07
CA ARG A 78 -13.59 -11.00 -16.52
C ARG A 78 -12.80 -10.49 -15.31
N LEU A 79 -12.35 -9.24 -15.37
CA LEU A 79 -11.72 -8.59 -14.22
C LEU A 79 -12.69 -8.51 -13.03
N ARG A 80 -13.95 -8.09 -13.25
CA ARG A 80 -14.95 -8.05 -12.19
C ARG A 80 -15.24 -9.43 -11.60
N GLY A 81 -15.32 -10.47 -12.44
CA GLY A 81 -15.45 -11.86 -11.99
C GLY A 81 -14.27 -12.31 -11.13
N LEU A 82 -13.03 -11.99 -11.54
CA LEU A 82 -11.83 -12.24 -10.76
C LEU A 82 -11.87 -11.53 -9.40
N CYS A 83 -12.29 -10.26 -9.36
CA CYS A 83 -12.41 -9.50 -8.11
C CYS A 83 -13.50 -10.07 -7.20
N ALA A 84 -14.67 -10.41 -7.74
CA ALA A 84 -15.75 -11.02 -6.97
C ALA A 84 -15.32 -12.37 -6.37
N GLY A 85 -14.69 -13.24 -7.17
CA GLY A 85 -14.13 -14.50 -6.68
C GLY A 85 -13.06 -14.29 -5.60
N GLY A 86 -12.14 -13.32 -5.81
CA GLY A 86 -11.13 -12.95 -4.83
C GLY A 86 -11.73 -12.45 -3.51
N ILE A 87 -12.79 -11.63 -3.56
CA ILE A 87 -13.53 -11.16 -2.37
C ILE A 87 -14.17 -12.34 -1.64
N VAL A 88 -14.88 -13.24 -2.34
CA VAL A 88 -15.53 -14.40 -1.72
C VAL A 88 -14.51 -15.28 -1.02
N VAL A 89 -13.42 -15.66 -1.70
CA VAL A 89 -12.35 -16.48 -1.10
C VAL A 89 -11.73 -15.77 0.11
N SER A 90 -11.50 -14.46 0.02
CA SER A 90 -10.98 -13.67 1.12
C SER A 90 -11.92 -13.65 2.34
N VAL A 91 -13.23 -13.46 2.13
CA VAL A 91 -14.23 -13.47 3.20
C VAL A 91 -14.33 -14.84 3.86
N LEU A 92 -14.28 -15.93 3.09
CA LEU A 92 -14.28 -17.29 3.63
C LEU A 92 -13.03 -17.54 4.50
N LEU A 93 -11.85 -17.08 4.06
CA LEU A 93 -10.61 -17.13 4.85
C LEU A 93 -10.68 -16.26 6.11
N VAL A 94 -11.28 -15.06 6.04
CA VAL A 94 -11.51 -14.21 7.22
C VAL A 94 -12.45 -14.89 8.22
N ALA A 95 -13.49 -15.57 7.74
CA ALA A 95 -14.40 -16.35 8.58
C ALA A 95 -13.70 -17.56 9.22
N GLY A 96 -12.63 -18.07 8.60
CA GLY A 96 -11.87 -19.20 9.09
C GLY A 96 -12.32 -20.54 8.52
N ILE A 97 -13.18 -20.55 7.50
CA ILE A 97 -13.80 -21.77 6.96
C ILE A 97 -12.74 -22.68 6.31
N PRO A 98 -11.90 -22.20 5.38
CA PRO A 98 -10.80 -23.01 4.83
C PRO A 98 -9.85 -23.57 5.90
N GLN A 99 -9.63 -22.84 6.99
CA GLN A 99 -8.72 -23.21 8.08
C GLN A 99 -9.22 -24.37 8.95
N LEU A 100 -10.51 -24.74 8.84
CA LEU A 100 -11.07 -25.95 9.45
C LEU A 100 -10.66 -27.23 8.71
N GLY A 101 -10.28 -27.10 7.43
CA GLY A 101 -9.85 -28.21 6.60
C GLY A 101 -8.37 -28.59 6.77
N PRO A 102 -7.88 -29.55 5.95
CA PRO A 102 -6.46 -29.90 5.91
C PRO A 102 -5.59 -28.74 5.41
N PRO A 103 -4.27 -28.72 5.71
CA PRO A 103 -3.34 -27.63 5.40
C PRO A 103 -3.39 -27.09 3.97
N TRP A 104 -3.64 -27.98 3.02
CA TRP A 104 -3.61 -27.64 1.60
C TRP A 104 -4.81 -26.79 1.16
N VAL A 105 -5.92 -26.79 1.92
CA VAL A 105 -7.12 -25.99 1.60
C VAL A 105 -6.85 -24.49 1.75
N PRO A 106 -6.42 -23.96 2.92
CA PRO A 106 -6.06 -22.55 3.02
C PRO A 106 -4.86 -22.22 2.12
N MET A 107 -3.92 -23.15 1.91
CA MET A 107 -2.83 -22.97 0.94
C MET A 107 -3.36 -22.67 -0.46
N ALA A 108 -4.27 -23.50 -0.98
CA ALA A 108 -4.86 -23.31 -2.29
C ALA A 108 -5.63 -21.99 -2.40
N CYS A 109 -6.38 -21.61 -1.35
CA CYS A 109 -7.08 -20.33 -1.30
C CYS A 109 -6.11 -19.15 -1.37
N PHE A 110 -5.05 -19.12 -0.56
CA PHE A 110 -4.07 -18.02 -0.57
C PHE A 110 -3.27 -17.98 -1.88
N LEU A 111 -2.89 -19.12 -2.45
CA LEU A 111 -2.24 -19.16 -3.76
C LEU A 111 -3.16 -18.66 -4.89
N ALA A 112 -4.47 -18.93 -4.80
CA ALA A 112 -5.46 -18.38 -5.72
C ALA A 112 -5.60 -16.87 -5.56
N LEU A 113 -5.67 -16.34 -4.33
CA LEU A 113 -5.66 -14.90 -4.08
C LEU A 113 -4.38 -14.24 -4.59
N TRP A 114 -3.22 -14.86 -4.32
CA TRP A 114 -1.92 -14.39 -4.78
C TRP A 114 -1.84 -14.31 -6.30
N LEU A 115 -2.18 -15.38 -7.02
CA LEU A 115 -2.14 -15.41 -8.48
C LEU A 115 -3.19 -14.47 -9.10
N GLY A 116 -4.38 -14.40 -8.51
CA GLY A 116 -5.45 -13.49 -8.94
C GLY A 116 -5.03 -12.03 -8.79
N TYR A 117 -4.47 -11.66 -7.64
CA TYR A 117 -4.02 -10.30 -7.38
C TYR A 117 -2.76 -9.95 -8.18
N MET A 118 -1.82 -10.90 -8.34
CA MET A 118 -0.66 -10.75 -9.21
C MET A 118 -1.10 -10.44 -10.65
N SER A 119 -2.19 -11.08 -11.11
CA SER A 119 -2.72 -10.84 -12.44
C SER A 119 -3.20 -9.41 -12.66
N ILE A 120 -3.70 -8.76 -11.61
CA ILE A 120 -4.13 -7.35 -11.60
C ILE A 120 -2.91 -6.42 -11.53
N VAL A 121 -2.04 -6.62 -10.55
CA VAL A 121 -0.84 -5.77 -10.33
C VAL A 121 0.05 -5.78 -11.57
N SER A 122 0.22 -6.93 -12.22
CA SER A 122 1.04 -7.07 -13.44
C SER A 122 0.60 -6.16 -14.59
N ILE A 123 -0.69 -5.86 -14.72
CA ILE A 123 -1.24 -4.98 -15.76
C ILE A 123 -1.64 -3.60 -15.23
N GLY A 124 -1.37 -3.34 -13.94
CA GLY A 124 -1.86 -2.17 -13.21
C GLY A 124 -1.07 -0.88 -13.45
N GLN A 125 0.06 -0.95 -14.17
CA GLN A 125 0.88 0.21 -14.57
C GLN A 125 1.16 1.15 -13.37
N THR A 126 1.15 2.47 -13.58
CA THR A 126 1.44 3.47 -12.52
C THR A 126 0.45 3.38 -11.35
N PHE A 127 -0.83 3.08 -11.60
CA PHE A 127 -1.87 2.98 -10.57
C PHE A 127 -1.71 1.78 -9.62
N TYR A 128 -0.81 0.83 -9.90
CA TYR A 128 -0.47 -0.30 -9.02
C TYR A 128 1.04 -0.41 -8.76
N GLY A 129 1.79 0.67 -8.99
CA GLY A 129 3.25 0.71 -8.83
C GLY A 129 3.76 0.86 -7.39
N PHE A 130 2.95 0.52 -6.39
CA PHE A 130 3.20 0.88 -4.99
C PHE A 130 3.77 -0.27 -4.15
N GLY A 131 4.59 0.06 -3.13
CA GLY A 131 5.26 -0.92 -2.27
C GLY A 131 4.31 -1.84 -1.50
N TRP A 132 3.12 -1.36 -1.13
CA TRP A 132 2.12 -2.19 -0.44
C TRP A 132 1.46 -3.23 -1.35
N GLU A 133 1.52 -3.08 -2.67
CA GLU A 133 1.03 -4.04 -3.65
C GLU A 133 1.90 -5.31 -3.64
N MET A 134 3.22 -5.09 -3.71
CA MET A 134 4.21 -6.17 -3.62
C MET A 134 4.28 -6.77 -2.20
N LEU A 135 4.06 -5.97 -1.16
CA LEU A 135 3.96 -6.47 0.22
C LEU A 135 2.79 -7.44 0.37
N LEU A 136 1.61 -7.10 -0.13
CA LEU A 136 0.43 -7.96 -0.03
C LEU A 136 0.61 -9.26 -0.82
N LEU A 137 1.25 -9.21 -1.99
CA LEU A 137 1.58 -10.40 -2.76
C LEU A 137 2.56 -11.31 -2.01
N GLU A 138 3.64 -10.75 -1.47
CA GLU A 138 4.63 -11.52 -0.73
C GLU A 138 4.04 -12.12 0.55
N ALA A 139 3.30 -11.33 1.33
CA ALA A 139 2.59 -11.77 2.52
C ALA A 139 1.57 -12.87 2.20
N GLY A 140 0.78 -12.71 1.15
CA GLY A 140 -0.20 -13.70 0.69
C GLY A 140 0.44 -15.03 0.32
N PHE A 141 1.58 -14.98 -0.38
CA PHE A 141 2.34 -16.18 -0.71
C PHE A 141 2.84 -16.89 0.55
N LEU A 142 3.46 -16.18 1.50
CA LEU A 142 3.93 -16.79 2.76
C LEU A 142 2.77 -17.36 3.59
N THR A 143 1.64 -16.66 3.63
CA THR A 143 0.44 -17.06 4.39
C THR A 143 -0.12 -18.41 3.93
N ALA A 144 0.03 -18.73 2.62
CA ALA A 144 -0.38 -20.02 2.08
C ALA A 144 0.29 -21.21 2.76
N PHE A 145 1.48 -21.02 3.35
CA PHE A 145 2.28 -22.09 3.95
C PHE A 145 2.20 -22.14 5.48
N LEU A 146 1.34 -21.33 6.11
CA LEU A 146 1.13 -21.36 7.57
C LEU A 146 0.32 -22.58 8.06
N GLY A 147 -0.33 -23.30 7.15
CA GLY A 147 -1.14 -24.48 7.46
C GLY A 147 -2.57 -24.15 7.88
N SER A 148 -3.17 -25.01 8.69
CA SER A 148 -4.56 -25.00 9.14
C SER A 148 -4.61 -25.46 10.61
N ARG A 149 -5.80 -25.47 11.21
CA ARG A 149 -5.98 -25.77 12.63
C ARG A 149 -5.63 -27.21 13.03
N SER A 150 -5.46 -28.11 12.06
CA SER A 150 -5.11 -29.53 12.31
C SER A 150 -3.64 -29.76 12.64
N GLN A 151 -2.80 -28.73 12.67
CA GLN A 151 -1.37 -28.82 12.98
C GLN A 151 -0.84 -27.48 13.48
N PRO A 152 0.27 -27.44 14.23
CA PRO A 152 0.92 -26.18 14.59
C PRO A 152 1.53 -25.48 13.37
N PRO A 153 1.72 -24.14 13.41
CA PRO A 153 2.37 -23.42 12.32
C PRO A 153 3.84 -23.85 12.18
N PRO A 154 4.38 -23.90 10.94
CA PRO A 154 5.79 -24.24 10.71
C PRO A 154 6.72 -23.09 11.14
N VAL A 155 7.75 -23.42 11.93
CA VAL A 155 8.77 -22.45 12.41
C VAL A 155 9.38 -21.68 11.24
N VAL A 156 9.75 -22.38 10.17
CA VAL A 156 10.37 -21.77 8.99
C VAL A 156 9.51 -20.66 8.40
N VAL A 157 8.19 -20.83 8.32
CA VAL A 157 7.30 -19.82 7.74
C VAL A 157 7.13 -18.64 8.68
N ILE A 158 7.06 -18.87 9.99
CA ILE A 158 7.05 -17.79 10.99
C ILE A 158 8.32 -16.94 10.90
N VAL A 159 9.49 -17.57 10.81
CA VAL A 159 10.78 -16.86 10.63
C VAL A 159 10.82 -16.09 9.32
N LEU A 160 10.22 -16.60 8.24
CA LEU A 160 10.10 -15.85 6.98
C LEU A 160 9.20 -14.61 7.11
N PHE A 161 8.17 -14.65 7.96
CA PHE A 161 7.41 -13.45 8.30
C PHE A 161 8.23 -12.44 9.10
N TRP A 162 9.04 -12.88 10.07
CA TRP A 162 9.96 -11.98 10.77
C TRP A 162 10.95 -11.34 9.79
N TRP A 163 11.46 -12.11 8.84
CA TRP A 163 12.31 -11.58 7.76
C TRP A 163 11.57 -10.60 6.84
N LEU A 164 10.28 -10.81 6.56
CA LEU A 164 9.47 -9.86 5.81
C LEU A 164 9.28 -8.54 6.58
N VAL A 165 8.91 -8.61 7.86
CA VAL A 165 8.77 -7.42 8.72
C VAL A 165 10.12 -6.72 8.89
N PHE A 166 11.20 -7.47 9.05
CA PHE A 166 12.55 -6.93 9.11
C PHE A 166 12.89 -6.13 7.85
N ARG A 167 12.75 -6.71 6.65
CA ARG A 167 13.01 -5.99 5.40
C ARG A 167 12.12 -4.77 5.23
N LEU A 168 10.89 -4.83 5.73
CA LEU A 168 9.94 -3.73 5.68
C LEU A 168 10.38 -2.55 6.56
N GLU A 169 10.56 -2.79 7.86
CA GLU A 169 10.90 -1.75 8.83
C GLU A 169 12.35 -1.31 8.70
N PHE A 170 13.29 -2.26 8.64
CA PHE A 170 14.71 -1.96 8.50
C PHE A 170 15.01 -1.29 7.16
N GLY A 171 14.39 -1.74 6.06
CA GLY A 171 14.50 -1.07 4.77
C GLY A 171 13.97 0.37 4.80
N ALA A 172 12.85 0.61 5.47
CA ALA A 172 12.30 1.95 5.67
C ALA A 172 13.20 2.84 6.54
N GLY A 173 13.81 2.32 7.61
CA GLY A 173 14.74 3.07 8.45
C GLY A 173 16.03 3.42 7.69
N MET A 174 16.61 2.44 7.00
CA MET A 174 17.86 2.62 6.28
C MET A 174 17.72 3.64 5.15
N ILE A 175 16.58 3.70 4.46
CA ILE A 175 16.35 4.69 3.41
C ILE A 175 16.17 6.11 3.91
N LYS A 176 15.67 6.29 5.13
CA LYS A 176 15.59 7.58 5.79
C LYS A 176 16.96 8.10 6.19
N ILE A 177 17.78 7.26 6.85
CA ILE A 177 19.14 7.66 7.26
C ILE A 177 20.04 7.97 6.05
N ARG A 178 19.96 7.16 4.99
CA ARG A 178 20.75 7.36 3.77
C ARG A 178 20.21 8.44 2.84
N GLY A 179 18.95 8.84 3.02
CA GLY A 179 18.26 9.79 2.18
C GLY A 179 18.48 11.25 2.62
N GLY A 180 17.37 11.98 2.75
CA GLY A 180 17.35 13.40 3.04
C GLY A 180 18.02 13.76 4.36
N ARG A 181 18.66 14.94 4.39
CA ARG A 181 19.32 15.45 5.61
C ARG A 181 18.31 15.67 6.73
N GLU A 182 17.06 15.99 6.41
CA GLU A 182 15.98 16.19 7.37
C GLU A 182 15.74 15.01 8.32
N TRP A 183 16.06 13.78 7.92
CA TRP A 183 15.99 12.61 8.79
C TRP A 183 17.15 12.55 9.79
N ARG A 184 18.33 13.02 9.40
CA ARG A 184 19.54 13.09 10.24
C ARG A 184 19.52 14.30 11.15
N ASP A 185 18.96 15.41 10.68
CA ASP A 185 18.79 16.65 11.42
C ASP A 185 17.52 16.65 12.31
N LEU A 186 16.78 15.53 12.33
CA LEU A 186 15.55 15.32 13.12
C LEU A 186 14.40 16.30 12.82
N THR A 187 14.35 16.83 11.59
CA THR A 187 13.33 17.81 11.15
C THR A 187 12.27 17.24 10.21
N ALA A 188 12.44 16.01 9.72
CA ALA A 188 11.54 15.38 8.74
C ALA A 188 10.04 15.48 9.10
N LEU A 189 9.68 15.21 10.37
CA LEU A 189 8.30 15.19 10.84
C LEU A 189 7.69 16.58 11.04
N MET A 190 8.51 17.64 11.02
CA MET A 190 8.03 19.03 10.98
C MET A 190 7.31 19.35 9.66
N PHE A 191 7.58 18.59 8.59
CA PHE A 191 6.98 18.78 7.28
C PHE A 191 6.00 17.65 6.92
N HIS A 192 6.35 16.41 7.27
CA HIS A 192 5.68 15.22 6.76
C HIS A 192 4.17 15.19 6.99
N HIS A 193 3.69 15.55 8.18
CA HIS A 193 2.25 15.49 8.50
C HIS A 193 1.38 16.37 7.56
N GLU A 194 1.93 17.49 7.07
CA GLU A 194 1.27 18.37 6.09
C GLU A 194 1.43 17.86 4.66
N THR A 195 2.63 17.43 4.30
CA THR A 195 3.01 17.14 2.92
C THR A 195 2.83 15.69 2.49
N GLN A 196 2.47 14.80 3.42
CA GLN A 196 2.19 13.38 3.18
C GLN A 196 1.15 13.18 2.07
N PRO A 197 1.15 12.03 1.36
CA PRO A 197 0.28 11.82 0.21
C PRO A 197 -1.20 12.12 0.48
N MET A 198 -1.74 11.48 1.51
CA MET A 198 -3.14 11.54 1.87
C MET A 198 -3.28 11.85 3.36
N PRO A 199 -3.51 13.11 3.75
CA PRO A 199 -3.76 13.46 5.15
C PRO A 199 -5.07 12.83 5.64
N GLY A 200 -5.12 12.49 6.93
CA GLY A 200 -6.28 12.01 7.66
C GLY A 200 -6.90 13.07 8.59
N PRO A 201 -7.90 12.69 9.41
CA PRO A 201 -8.63 13.62 10.27
C PRO A 201 -7.74 14.34 11.30
N PHE A 202 -6.68 13.68 11.77
CA PHE A 202 -5.79 14.16 12.82
C PHE A 202 -4.46 14.71 12.31
N SER A 203 -4.20 14.69 11.00
CA SER A 203 -2.91 15.11 10.43
C SER A 203 -2.57 16.56 10.74
N ARG A 204 -3.58 17.44 10.76
CA ARG A 204 -3.38 18.85 11.14
C ARG A 204 -2.99 18.98 12.61
N GLN A 205 -3.67 18.25 13.50
CA GLN A 205 -3.36 18.27 14.92
C GLN A 205 -1.95 17.75 15.18
N ALA A 206 -1.56 16.67 14.50
CA ALA A 206 -0.20 16.13 14.55
C ALA A 206 0.82 17.16 14.05
N HIS A 207 0.58 17.80 12.90
CA HIS A 207 1.47 18.83 12.34
C HIS A 207 1.67 20.04 13.25
N LEU A 208 0.67 20.40 14.05
CA LEU A 208 0.73 21.55 14.96
C LEU A 208 1.37 21.23 16.32
N LEU A 209 1.94 20.03 16.49
CA LEU A 209 2.73 19.70 17.67
C LEU A 209 4.08 20.44 17.65
N PRO A 210 4.69 20.68 18.83
CA PRO A 210 5.92 21.46 18.91
C PRO A 210 7.11 20.69 18.32
N ALA A 211 8.14 21.44 17.89
CA ALA A 211 9.33 20.89 17.26
C ALA A 211 10.06 19.80 18.07
N TRP A 212 10.05 19.88 19.41
CA TRP A 212 10.65 18.85 20.26
C TRP A 212 9.93 17.50 20.13
N PHE A 213 8.60 17.52 19.97
CA PHE A 213 7.80 16.32 19.78
C PHE A 213 8.14 15.68 18.42
N HIS A 214 8.22 16.49 17.36
CA HIS A 214 8.61 16.02 16.03
C HIS A 214 10.03 15.44 15.98
N ARG A 215 11.00 16.01 16.73
CA ARG A 215 12.32 15.41 16.88
C ARG A 215 12.24 14.04 17.57
N GLY A 216 11.41 13.95 18.61
CA GLY A 216 11.09 12.70 19.30
C GLY A 216 10.45 11.66 18.36
N GLU A 217 9.52 12.06 17.50
CA GLU A 217 8.92 11.18 16.48
C GLU A 217 9.98 10.65 15.51
N VAL A 218 10.93 11.49 15.06
CA VAL A 218 12.02 11.03 14.18
C VAL A 218 12.93 10.03 14.90
N LEU A 219 13.31 10.31 16.15
CA LEU A 219 14.12 9.39 16.96
C LEU A 219 13.39 8.07 17.23
N GLY A 220 12.10 8.14 17.60
CA GLY A 220 11.25 6.97 17.80
C GLY A 220 11.10 6.14 16.53
N ASN A 221 10.92 6.79 15.37
CA ASN A 221 10.93 6.13 14.07
C ASN A 221 12.27 5.43 13.81
N HIS A 222 13.41 6.09 14.05
CA HIS A 222 14.72 5.47 13.87
C HIS A 222 14.93 4.28 14.79
N PHE A 223 14.55 4.38 16.06
CA PHE A 223 14.62 3.26 17.00
C PHE A 223 13.75 2.08 16.54
N ALA A 224 12.47 2.34 16.24
CA ALA A 224 11.51 1.31 15.83
C ALA A 224 11.86 0.65 14.48
N GLN A 225 12.57 1.34 13.59
CA GLN A 225 12.92 0.81 12.27
C GLN A 225 14.34 0.25 12.17
N LEU A 226 15.31 0.79 12.91
CA LEU A 226 16.71 0.37 12.78
C LEU A 226 17.15 -0.62 13.88
N VAL A 227 16.53 -0.54 15.05
CA VAL A 227 16.93 -1.31 16.24
C VAL A 227 15.91 -2.41 16.53
N VAL A 228 14.63 -2.06 16.66
CA VAL A 228 13.57 -3.01 17.04
C VAL A 228 13.46 -4.24 16.12
N PRO A 229 13.63 -4.14 14.78
CA PRO A 229 13.42 -5.32 13.93
C PRO A 229 14.37 -6.49 14.21
N TRP A 230 15.55 -6.24 14.79
CA TRP A 230 16.48 -7.29 15.18
C TRP A 230 15.91 -8.16 16.31
N PHE A 231 15.13 -7.56 17.22
CA PHE A 231 14.51 -8.27 18.34
C PHE A 231 13.30 -9.12 17.93
N LEU A 232 12.78 -8.97 16.70
CA LEU A 232 11.75 -9.89 16.17
C LEU A 232 12.27 -11.33 16.05
N PHE A 233 13.59 -11.53 15.92
CA PHE A 233 14.23 -12.84 15.86
C PHE A 233 14.58 -13.41 17.24
N ALA A 234 14.38 -12.66 18.32
CA ALA A 234 14.70 -13.10 19.67
C ALA A 234 14.06 -14.45 20.04
N PRO A 235 12.83 -14.81 19.63
CA PRO A 235 12.24 -16.09 20.01
C PRO A 235 13.01 -17.32 19.50
N ILE A 236 13.84 -17.23 18.44
CA ILE A 236 14.75 -18.33 18.03
C ILE A 236 15.74 -18.68 19.14
N LEU A 237 16.13 -17.72 19.98
CA LEU A 237 17.05 -18.01 21.08
C LEU A 237 16.45 -18.95 22.13
N GLY A 238 15.12 -19.13 22.14
CA GLY A 238 14.43 -20.10 23.00
C GLY A 238 14.85 -21.56 22.77
N TYR A 239 15.47 -21.88 21.63
CA TYR A 239 16.09 -23.19 21.41
C TYR A 239 17.33 -23.45 22.27
N TRP A 240 18.00 -22.38 22.72
CA TRP A 240 19.25 -22.45 23.49
C TRP A 240 19.09 -21.92 24.91
N LEU A 241 18.23 -20.92 25.09
CA LEU A 241 17.97 -20.24 26.36
C LEU A 241 16.59 -20.67 26.86
N PRO A 242 16.51 -21.53 27.90
CA PRO A 242 15.24 -21.93 28.46
C PRO A 242 14.53 -20.75 29.14
N GLY A 243 13.20 -20.77 29.11
CA GLY A 243 12.34 -19.78 29.78
C GLY A 243 11.68 -18.79 28.82
N PRO A 244 10.80 -17.92 29.34
CA PRO A 244 9.94 -17.06 28.52
C PRO A 244 10.66 -15.82 27.98
N ALA A 245 11.87 -15.51 28.44
CA ALA A 245 12.52 -14.24 28.12
C ALA A 245 12.73 -13.99 26.61
N PRO A 246 13.21 -14.95 25.79
CA PRO A 246 13.34 -14.75 24.34
C PRO A 246 12.02 -14.43 23.63
N ALA A 247 10.93 -15.08 24.06
CA ALA A 247 9.59 -14.87 23.55
C ALA A 247 9.06 -13.47 23.92
N LEU A 248 9.19 -13.07 25.18
CA LEU A 248 8.77 -11.75 25.67
C LEU A 248 9.49 -10.59 24.96
N VAL A 249 10.77 -10.76 24.60
CA VAL A 249 11.51 -9.77 23.81
C VAL A 249 10.93 -9.65 22.40
N GLY A 250 10.57 -10.77 21.78
CA GLY A 250 9.87 -10.79 20.49
C GLY A 250 8.50 -10.10 20.56
N ASP A 251 7.71 -10.41 21.58
CA ASP A 251 6.39 -9.80 21.81
C ASP A 251 6.50 -8.28 22.01
N ALA A 252 7.47 -7.83 22.81
CA ALA A 252 7.74 -6.41 23.03
C ALA A 252 8.17 -5.70 21.73
N ALA A 253 9.02 -6.35 20.92
CA ALA A 253 9.42 -5.82 19.62
C ALA A 253 8.21 -5.68 18.67
N ALA A 254 7.36 -6.71 18.61
CA ALA A 254 6.12 -6.66 17.84
C ALA A 254 5.19 -5.54 18.33
N ALA A 255 5.04 -5.36 19.65
CA ALA A 255 4.22 -4.31 20.23
C ALA A 255 4.72 -2.91 19.86
N VAL A 256 6.04 -2.68 19.86
CA VAL A 256 6.62 -1.39 19.43
C VAL A 256 6.38 -1.14 17.93
N VAL A 257 6.56 -2.16 17.08
CA VAL A 257 6.22 -2.05 15.66
C VAL A 257 4.74 -1.73 15.50
N ILE A 258 3.84 -2.47 16.13
CA ILE A 258 2.39 -2.25 16.05
C ILE A 258 2.03 -0.84 16.52
N ALA A 259 2.55 -0.39 17.67
CA ALA A 259 2.25 0.94 18.21
C ALA A 259 2.67 2.07 17.27
N THR A 260 3.87 1.97 16.66
CA THR A 260 4.32 2.99 15.71
C THR A 260 3.50 2.97 14.42
N GLN A 261 3.09 1.80 13.94
CA GLN A 261 2.21 1.69 12.77
C GLN A 261 0.79 2.22 13.05
N LEU A 262 0.25 2.00 14.25
CA LEU A 262 -1.02 2.59 14.68
C LEU A 262 -0.96 4.11 14.77
N TRP A 263 0.16 4.68 15.24
CA TRP A 263 0.39 6.12 15.19
C TRP A 263 0.30 6.67 13.76
N LEU A 264 0.99 6.01 12.81
CA LEU A 264 0.94 6.39 11.39
C LEU A 264 -0.47 6.29 10.79
N ILE A 265 -1.27 5.31 11.21
CA ILE A 265 -2.68 5.15 10.79
C ILE A 265 -3.54 6.31 11.31
N VAL A 266 -3.31 6.77 12.55
CA VAL A 266 -4.05 7.88 13.15
C VAL A 266 -3.69 9.21 12.47
N THR A 267 -2.40 9.41 12.17
CA THR A 267 -1.90 10.69 11.64
C THR A 267 -1.89 10.78 10.12
N GLY A 268 -2.27 9.74 9.38
CA GLY A 268 -2.25 9.72 7.91
C GLY A 268 -3.03 8.57 7.28
N ASN A 269 -3.10 8.57 5.96
CA ASN A 269 -3.70 7.49 5.18
C ASN A 269 -2.65 6.87 4.26
N PHE A 270 -2.25 5.62 4.50
CA PHE A 270 -1.28 4.92 3.63
C PHE A 270 -1.78 3.61 3.05
N ALA A 271 -2.96 3.66 2.42
CA ALA A 271 -3.63 2.48 1.88
C ALA A 271 -3.62 1.36 2.94
N TRP A 272 -3.29 0.12 2.56
CA TRP A 272 -3.11 -0.97 3.51
C TRP A 272 -1.67 -1.16 3.99
N LEU A 273 -0.72 -0.24 3.73
CA LEU A 273 0.69 -0.43 4.11
C LEU A 273 0.85 -0.61 5.63
N ASN A 274 0.37 0.34 6.43
CA ASN A 274 0.54 0.27 7.88
C ASN A 274 -0.32 -0.86 8.48
N TRP A 275 -1.54 -1.07 7.96
CA TRP A 275 -2.39 -2.18 8.39
C TRP A 275 -1.75 -3.55 8.09
N ALA A 276 -1.12 -3.71 6.91
CA ALA A 276 -0.32 -4.89 6.60
C ALA A 276 0.81 -5.06 7.59
N THR A 277 1.55 -3.98 7.88
CA THR A 277 2.66 -4.03 8.82
C THR A 277 2.22 -4.43 10.23
N VAL A 278 1.08 -3.89 10.71
CA VAL A 278 0.45 -4.31 11.98
C VAL A 278 0.16 -5.81 11.96
N VAL A 279 -0.55 -6.31 10.94
CA VAL A 279 -0.89 -7.73 10.81
C VAL A 279 0.37 -8.60 10.78
N LEU A 280 1.38 -8.19 10.02
CA LEU A 280 2.62 -8.96 9.86
C LEU A 280 3.45 -8.97 11.15
N ALA A 281 3.45 -7.89 11.93
CA ALA A 281 4.17 -7.81 13.20
C ALA A 281 3.65 -8.83 14.23
N PHE A 282 2.38 -9.23 14.17
CA PHE A 282 1.85 -10.33 15.00
C PHE A 282 2.56 -11.67 14.77
N SER A 283 3.32 -11.84 13.68
CA SER A 283 4.15 -13.04 13.48
C SER A 283 5.15 -13.27 14.61
N ALA A 284 5.60 -12.22 15.30
CA ALA A 284 6.51 -12.32 16.44
C ALA A 284 5.79 -12.39 17.80
N VAL A 285 4.45 -12.33 17.82
CA VAL A 285 3.65 -12.47 19.06
C VAL A 285 3.42 -13.94 19.36
N SER A 286 3.92 -14.38 20.50
CA SER A 286 3.76 -15.73 21.03
C SER A 286 2.80 -15.75 22.21
N VAL A 287 2.08 -16.85 22.38
CA VAL A 287 1.24 -17.10 23.57
C VAL A 287 1.70 -18.42 24.18
N PRO A 288 2.61 -18.38 25.17
CA PRO A 288 3.18 -19.57 25.76
C PRO A 288 2.10 -20.52 26.29
N GLY A 289 2.14 -21.79 25.87
CA GLY A 289 1.22 -22.82 26.34
C GLY A 289 -0.18 -22.79 25.72
N ALA A 290 -0.44 -21.92 24.74
CA ALA A 290 -1.71 -21.89 24.01
C ALA A 290 -1.81 -22.93 22.87
N GLY A 291 -0.69 -23.57 22.50
CA GLY A 291 -0.66 -24.56 21.43
C GLY A 291 -1.30 -25.88 21.83
N THR A 292 -1.85 -26.61 20.85
CA THR A 292 -2.51 -27.90 21.12
C THR A 292 -1.46 -29.00 21.35
N PRO A 293 -1.30 -29.56 22.56
CA PRO A 293 -0.23 -30.51 22.84
C PRO A 293 -0.38 -31.80 22.03
N GLY A 294 0.74 -32.36 21.54
CA GLY A 294 0.77 -33.67 20.88
C GLY A 294 0.40 -33.69 19.40
N ILE A 295 0.02 -32.55 18.79
CA ILE A 295 -0.20 -32.46 17.34
C ILE A 295 1.10 -32.11 16.63
N GLY A 296 1.69 -33.09 15.93
CA GLY A 296 2.89 -32.89 15.11
C GLY A 296 2.58 -32.32 13.72
N ILE A 297 3.61 -31.85 13.02
CA ILE A 297 3.50 -31.46 11.62
C ILE A 297 3.67 -32.69 10.71
N PRO A 298 2.74 -32.97 9.77
CA PRO A 298 2.90 -34.05 8.80
C PRO A 298 4.17 -33.90 7.95
N LEU A 299 4.89 -34.99 7.69
CA LEU A 299 6.17 -34.98 6.96
C LEU A 299 6.07 -34.26 5.59
N GLY A 300 5.00 -34.51 4.83
CA GLY A 300 4.78 -33.82 3.55
C GLY A 300 4.70 -32.30 3.70
N TRP A 301 4.13 -31.81 4.80
CA TRP A 301 4.07 -30.38 5.10
C TRP A 301 5.44 -29.81 5.51
N VAL A 302 6.22 -30.58 6.27
CA VAL A 302 7.63 -30.22 6.59
C VAL A 302 8.44 -30.08 5.30
N VAL A 303 8.31 -31.02 4.35
CA VAL A 303 9.03 -30.98 3.07
C VAL A 303 8.63 -29.73 2.27
N VAL A 304 7.32 -29.47 2.12
CA VAL A 304 6.81 -28.31 1.37
C VAL A 304 7.31 -26.99 1.98
N THR A 305 7.16 -26.83 3.29
CA THR A 305 7.54 -25.59 3.99
C THR A 305 9.06 -25.39 4.03
N SER A 306 9.83 -26.47 4.13
CA SER A 306 11.30 -26.41 4.03
C SER A 306 11.76 -26.03 2.62
N ALA A 307 11.08 -26.53 1.58
CA ALA A 307 11.37 -26.12 0.20
C ALA A 307 11.09 -24.62 -0.02
N VAL A 308 10.01 -24.09 0.56
CA VAL A 308 9.72 -22.65 0.56
C VAL A 308 10.79 -21.87 1.32
N GLY A 309 11.24 -22.38 2.47
CA GLY A 309 12.38 -21.83 3.22
C GLY A 309 13.66 -21.74 2.38
N ALA A 310 14.03 -22.84 1.71
CA ALA A 310 15.19 -22.88 0.82
C ALA A 310 15.06 -21.90 -0.36
N LEU A 311 13.87 -21.83 -0.98
CA LEU A 311 13.59 -20.84 -2.02
C LEU A 311 13.82 -19.40 -1.51
N TYR A 312 13.28 -19.07 -0.35
CA TYR A 312 13.45 -17.73 0.23
C TYR A 312 14.88 -17.43 0.64
N ALA A 313 15.65 -18.42 1.11
CA ALA A 313 17.06 -18.24 1.40
C ALA A 313 17.82 -17.80 0.13
N VAL A 314 17.55 -18.43 -1.01
CA VAL A 314 18.15 -18.06 -2.31
C VAL A 314 17.66 -16.68 -2.77
N LEU A 315 16.35 -16.44 -2.75
CA LEU A 315 15.78 -15.18 -3.25
C LEU A 315 16.17 -13.98 -2.38
N SER A 316 16.41 -14.19 -1.09
CA SER A 316 16.74 -13.12 -0.12
C SER A 316 18.14 -12.55 -0.29
N TRP A 317 19.00 -13.17 -1.10
CA TRP A 317 20.31 -12.61 -1.45
C TRP A 317 20.20 -11.18 -2.01
N TRP A 318 19.27 -10.95 -2.94
CA TRP A 318 19.10 -9.67 -3.61
C TRP A 318 18.61 -8.53 -2.70
N PRO A 319 17.52 -8.68 -1.92
CA PRO A 319 17.12 -7.65 -0.97
C PRO A 319 18.15 -7.47 0.15
N ALA A 320 18.84 -8.53 0.62
CA ALA A 320 19.91 -8.37 1.61
C ALA A 320 21.07 -7.52 1.07
N ARG A 321 21.50 -7.78 -0.17
CA ARG A 321 22.49 -6.93 -0.85
C ARG A 321 22.00 -5.49 -1.01
N ASN A 322 20.71 -5.28 -1.29
CA ASN A 322 20.11 -3.95 -1.37
C ASN A 322 20.14 -3.22 -0.01
N LEU A 323 19.85 -3.92 1.09
CA LEU A 323 19.94 -3.36 2.44
C LEU A 323 21.36 -2.93 2.80
N ALA A 324 22.38 -3.66 2.33
CA ALA A 324 23.79 -3.29 2.51
C ALA A 324 24.27 -2.17 1.56
N ALA A 325 23.55 -1.89 0.47
CA ALA A 325 23.98 -0.93 -0.55
C ALA A 325 23.85 0.53 -0.08
N HIS A 326 24.84 1.37 -0.41
CA HIS A 326 24.76 2.83 -0.17
C HIS A 326 23.59 3.48 -0.93
N ARG A 327 23.40 3.08 -2.19
CA ARG A 327 22.29 3.50 -3.05
C ARG A 327 21.23 2.42 -3.11
N GLN A 328 20.56 2.18 -1.99
CA GLN A 328 19.50 1.19 -1.95
C GLN A 328 18.33 1.59 -2.86
N LEU A 329 17.69 0.59 -3.46
CA LEU A 329 16.46 0.72 -4.21
C LEU A 329 15.27 0.71 -3.25
N MET A 330 14.29 1.58 -3.54
CA MET A 330 13.04 1.71 -2.79
C MET A 330 11.95 0.89 -3.48
N ASN A 331 11.22 0.05 -2.72
CA ASN A 331 10.10 -0.76 -3.24
C ASN A 331 10.46 -1.51 -4.52
N ALA A 332 11.53 -2.31 -4.46
CA ALA A 332 12.09 -3.02 -5.60
C ALA A 332 11.82 -4.52 -5.54
N SER A 333 11.41 -5.08 -6.67
CA SER A 333 11.21 -6.51 -6.87
C SER A 333 12.35 -7.07 -7.71
N PHE A 334 13.06 -8.08 -7.20
CA PHE A 334 14.24 -8.67 -7.85
C PHE A 334 13.93 -9.89 -8.73
N ASN A 335 12.68 -10.33 -8.71
CA ASN A 335 12.17 -11.38 -9.58
C ASN A 335 10.76 -11.02 -10.07
N ARG A 336 10.26 -11.78 -11.03
CA ARG A 336 8.93 -11.53 -11.63
C ARG A 336 7.75 -11.94 -10.74
N TRP A 337 8.00 -12.76 -9.72
CA TRP A 337 7.00 -13.31 -8.82
C TRP A 337 6.74 -12.41 -7.60
N GLN A 338 7.46 -11.28 -7.48
CA GLN A 338 7.37 -10.34 -6.37
C GLN A 338 7.52 -11.03 -5.01
N LEU A 339 8.49 -11.95 -4.91
CA LEU A 339 8.87 -12.61 -3.65
C LEU A 339 10.23 -12.08 -3.20
N ALA A 340 10.47 -12.01 -1.89
CA ALA A 340 11.71 -11.46 -1.33
C ALA A 340 12.05 -10.06 -1.89
N ASN A 341 11.11 -9.12 -1.80
CA ASN A 341 11.30 -7.74 -2.27
C ASN A 341 12.11 -6.89 -1.28
N ALA A 342 12.58 -5.73 -1.75
CA ALA A 342 13.07 -4.65 -0.90
C ALA A 342 11.97 -3.60 -0.71
N TYR A 343 11.82 -3.15 0.53
CA TYR A 343 10.83 -2.15 0.92
C TYR A 343 11.53 -0.89 1.41
N GLY A 344 10.90 0.25 1.17
CA GLY A 344 11.36 1.52 1.69
C GLY A 344 10.34 2.61 1.39
N ALA A 345 10.24 3.60 2.27
CA ALA A 345 9.33 4.71 2.08
C ALA A 345 9.92 6.00 2.64
N PHE A 346 9.63 7.11 1.96
CA PHE A 346 9.96 8.46 2.40
C PHE A 346 11.45 8.68 2.74
N GLY A 347 12.35 8.18 1.88
CA GLY A 347 13.79 8.47 2.01
C GLY A 347 14.09 9.97 2.02
N THR A 348 13.25 10.77 1.37
CA THR A 348 13.21 12.24 1.49
C THR A 348 11.78 12.69 1.82
N VAL A 349 11.67 13.86 2.43
CA VAL A 349 10.38 14.47 2.80
C VAL A 349 10.15 15.75 1.99
N THR A 350 9.00 15.81 1.33
CA THR A 350 8.51 17.01 0.66
C THR A 350 8.30 18.12 1.70
N LYS A 351 8.80 19.33 1.44
CA LYS A 351 8.73 20.47 2.37
C LYS A 351 7.61 21.46 2.07
N VAL A 352 7.04 21.38 0.87
CA VAL A 352 5.95 22.25 0.41
C VAL A 352 4.90 21.39 -0.24
N ARG A 353 3.65 21.49 0.20
CA ARG A 353 2.54 20.81 -0.46
C ARG A 353 2.03 21.65 -1.62
N VAL A 354 2.17 21.12 -2.82
CA VAL A 354 1.54 21.69 -4.02
C VAL A 354 0.39 20.77 -4.42
N GLU A 355 -0.73 21.35 -4.80
CA GLU A 355 -1.91 20.62 -5.27
C GLU A 355 -2.34 21.14 -6.62
N TYR A 356 -2.60 20.21 -7.55
CA TYR A 356 -3.24 20.53 -8.82
C TYR A 356 -4.75 20.41 -8.67
N VAL A 357 -5.44 21.50 -8.99
CA VAL A 357 -6.89 21.65 -8.96
C VAL A 357 -7.38 21.70 -10.39
N ILE A 358 -8.29 20.79 -10.75
CA ILE A 358 -8.90 20.77 -12.07
C ILE A 358 -10.18 21.60 -12.00
N GLU A 359 -10.31 22.55 -12.90
CA GLU A 359 -11.47 23.43 -12.99
C GLU A 359 -12.14 23.24 -14.35
N GLY A 360 -13.47 23.30 -14.39
CA GLY A 360 -14.24 23.34 -15.63
C GLY A 360 -15.12 24.58 -15.74
N THR A 361 -15.61 24.86 -16.93
CA THR A 361 -16.69 25.82 -17.17
C THR A 361 -17.50 25.44 -18.40
N ARG A 362 -18.78 25.83 -18.43
CA ARG A 362 -19.66 25.73 -19.62
C ARG A 362 -19.71 27.03 -20.42
N ASP A 363 -19.10 28.11 -19.91
CA ASP A 363 -19.14 29.43 -20.55
C ASP A 363 -18.43 29.41 -21.90
N ALA A 364 -18.86 30.29 -22.80
CA ALA A 364 -18.35 30.33 -24.16
C ALA A 364 -16.90 30.84 -24.22
N ASP A 365 -16.62 31.91 -23.49
CA ASP A 365 -15.33 32.58 -23.41
C ASP A 365 -14.60 32.16 -22.12
N PRO A 366 -13.47 31.43 -22.21
CA PRO A 366 -12.74 30.97 -21.04
C PRO A 366 -12.07 32.09 -20.23
N ASP A 367 -11.86 33.28 -20.81
CA ASP A 367 -11.14 34.39 -20.16
C ASP A 367 -12.04 35.16 -19.19
N ALA A 368 -13.34 35.23 -19.48
CA ALA A 368 -14.37 35.85 -18.62
C ALA A 368 -15.21 34.83 -17.83
N ALA A 369 -14.90 33.54 -17.94
CA ALA A 369 -15.73 32.47 -17.39
C ALA A 369 -15.71 32.35 -15.86
N ALA A 370 -16.84 31.90 -15.31
CA ALA A 370 -16.89 31.37 -13.95
C ALA A 370 -16.40 29.91 -13.95
N TRP A 371 -15.31 29.66 -13.23
CA TRP A 371 -14.68 28.34 -13.16
C TRP A 371 -15.09 27.60 -11.89
N GLN A 372 -15.41 26.31 -12.03
CA GLN A 372 -15.85 25.44 -10.93
C GLN A 372 -14.90 24.25 -10.77
N GLU A 373 -14.56 23.92 -9.53
CA GLU A 373 -13.57 22.88 -9.20
C GLU A 373 -14.19 21.47 -9.21
N TYR A 374 -13.45 20.51 -9.77
CA TYR A 374 -13.71 19.09 -9.56
C TYR A 374 -13.15 18.66 -8.20
N ASP A 375 -14.01 18.11 -7.34
CA ASP A 375 -13.60 17.66 -6.02
C ASP A 375 -13.22 16.19 -6.00
N PHE A 376 -12.07 15.89 -5.39
CA PHE A 376 -11.59 14.53 -5.18
C PHE A 376 -11.99 13.99 -3.79
N LYS A 377 -12.02 12.67 -3.63
CA LYS A 377 -12.58 12.02 -2.43
C LYS A 377 -11.74 12.26 -1.18
N GLY A 378 -10.42 12.12 -1.29
CA GLY A 378 -9.52 12.16 -0.16
C GLY A 378 -8.39 13.19 -0.23
N LYS A 379 -7.86 13.55 -1.41
CA LYS A 379 -6.82 14.60 -1.47
C LYS A 379 -7.35 15.96 -0.98
N PRO A 380 -6.52 16.89 -0.50
CA PRO A 380 -6.97 18.24 -0.17
C PRO A 380 -7.63 18.95 -1.37
N GLY A 381 -8.68 19.71 -1.09
CA GLY A 381 -9.50 20.45 -2.06
C GLY A 381 -10.08 21.66 -1.34
N ASP A 382 -11.40 21.69 -1.12
CA ASP A 382 -12.03 22.68 -0.23
C ASP A 382 -11.24 22.85 1.10
N VAL A 383 -10.85 24.10 1.37
CA VAL A 383 -9.99 24.49 2.47
C VAL A 383 -10.64 24.32 3.85
N ARG A 384 -11.97 24.28 3.93
CA ARG A 384 -12.72 24.05 5.18
C ARG A 384 -12.93 22.56 5.47
N ARG A 385 -12.73 21.72 4.47
CA ARG A 385 -13.01 20.28 4.53
C ARG A 385 -12.06 19.55 5.46
N MET A 386 -12.62 18.73 6.34
CA MET A 386 -11.82 17.79 7.14
C MET A 386 -11.46 16.58 6.28
N PRO A 387 -10.17 16.21 6.14
CA PRO A 387 -9.78 14.94 5.54
C PRO A 387 -10.38 13.77 6.32
N ARG A 388 -10.75 12.68 5.63
CA ARG A 388 -11.36 11.49 6.25
C ARG A 388 -10.35 10.37 6.41
N GLN A 389 -10.68 9.38 7.24
CA GLN A 389 -9.96 8.11 7.28
C GLN A 389 -10.43 7.23 6.11
N PHE A 390 -9.51 6.87 5.22
CA PHE A 390 -9.73 5.99 4.08
C PHE A 390 -8.96 4.69 4.20
N ALA A 391 -7.71 4.72 4.69
CA ALA A 391 -6.90 3.54 4.92
C ALA A 391 -7.66 2.55 5.84
N PRO A 392 -7.76 1.25 5.49
CA PRO A 392 -6.92 0.51 4.54
C PRO A 392 -7.29 0.66 3.05
N TYR A 393 -8.41 1.30 2.70
CA TYR A 393 -8.80 1.48 1.31
C TYR A 393 -7.86 2.45 0.57
N HIS A 394 -7.56 2.15 -0.70
CA HIS A 394 -6.66 2.95 -1.52
C HIS A 394 -7.42 3.76 -2.58
N LEU A 395 -7.43 5.08 -2.46
CA LEU A 395 -7.94 6.01 -3.47
C LEU A 395 -6.85 6.27 -4.52
N ARG A 396 -6.78 5.44 -5.56
CA ARG A 396 -5.64 5.40 -6.49
C ARG A 396 -5.50 6.69 -7.31
N LEU A 397 -6.62 7.26 -7.74
CA LEU A 397 -6.63 8.50 -8.52
C LEU A 397 -6.15 9.68 -7.66
N ASP A 398 -6.76 9.87 -6.48
CA ASP A 398 -6.35 10.88 -5.50
C ASP A 398 -4.87 10.77 -5.12
N TRP A 399 -4.39 9.53 -4.95
CA TRP A 399 -3.00 9.28 -4.60
C TRP A 399 -2.04 9.70 -5.72
N LEU A 400 -2.35 9.38 -6.99
CA LEU A 400 -1.51 9.82 -8.11
C LEU A 400 -1.56 11.34 -8.33
N MET A 401 -2.66 12.01 -8.00
CA MET A 401 -2.71 13.48 -8.03
C MET A 401 -1.65 14.12 -7.11
N TRP A 402 -1.29 13.48 -6.00
CA TRP A 402 -0.20 13.95 -5.12
C TRP A 402 1.19 13.81 -5.74
N PHE A 403 1.40 12.83 -6.64
CA PHE A 403 2.69 12.65 -7.30
C PHE A 403 2.94 13.66 -8.43
N LEU A 404 1.89 14.18 -9.07
CA LEU A 404 2.03 15.08 -10.23
C LEU A 404 2.94 16.31 -9.96
N PRO A 405 2.82 17.02 -8.83
CA PRO A 405 3.69 18.17 -8.54
C PRO A 405 5.13 17.80 -8.17
N LEU A 406 5.39 16.52 -7.87
CA LEU A 406 6.73 15.99 -7.61
C LEU A 406 7.43 15.54 -8.90
N GLY A 407 6.66 15.37 -9.98
CA GLY A 407 7.14 15.00 -11.31
C GLY A 407 7.77 16.16 -12.08
N ARG A 408 8.43 15.84 -13.20
CA ARG A 408 9.02 16.84 -14.11
C ARG A 408 8.06 17.28 -15.22
N SER A 409 7.05 16.47 -15.53
CA SER A 409 6.08 16.71 -16.61
C SER A 409 4.74 16.07 -16.27
N LEU A 410 3.69 16.50 -16.95
CA LEU A 410 2.37 15.85 -16.86
C LEU A 410 2.45 14.43 -17.42
N GLU A 411 1.88 13.47 -16.71
CA GLU A 411 1.82 12.08 -17.13
C GLU A 411 0.66 11.82 -18.10
N ASP A 412 0.80 10.83 -18.99
CA ASP A 412 -0.20 10.51 -20.02
C ASP A 412 -1.60 10.26 -19.45
N TRP A 413 -1.69 9.57 -18.31
CA TRP A 413 -2.98 9.29 -17.66
C TRP A 413 -3.69 10.56 -17.21
N PHE A 414 -2.93 11.60 -16.84
CA PHE A 414 -3.48 12.88 -16.39
C PHE A 414 -4.01 13.68 -17.58
N THR A 415 -3.30 13.68 -18.70
CA THR A 415 -3.80 14.26 -19.95
C THR A 415 -5.11 13.58 -20.39
N VAL A 416 -5.16 12.24 -20.33
CA VAL A 416 -6.39 11.48 -20.63
C VAL A 416 -7.49 11.78 -19.62
N LEU A 417 -7.17 11.97 -18.33
CA LEU A 417 -8.14 12.39 -17.32
C LEU A 417 -8.83 13.71 -17.72
N LEU A 418 -8.07 14.73 -18.14
CA LEU A 418 -8.66 16.01 -18.56
C LEU A 418 -9.60 15.83 -19.75
N VAL A 419 -9.23 14.99 -20.72
CA VAL A 419 -10.11 14.63 -21.86
C VAL A 419 -11.38 13.94 -21.37
N ARG A 420 -11.28 12.98 -20.45
CA ARG A 420 -12.46 12.28 -19.88
C ARG A 420 -13.39 13.20 -19.12
N LEU A 421 -12.88 14.25 -18.47
CA LEU A 421 -13.70 15.26 -17.82
C LEU A 421 -14.44 16.14 -18.84
N LEU A 422 -13.78 16.56 -19.93
CA LEU A 422 -14.44 17.25 -21.05
C LEU A 422 -15.51 16.40 -21.76
N GLU A 423 -15.33 15.08 -21.75
CA GLU A 423 -16.31 14.12 -22.28
C GLU A 423 -17.46 13.82 -21.29
N ALA A 424 -17.37 14.29 -20.03
CA ALA A 424 -18.23 13.89 -18.92
C ALA A 424 -18.35 12.36 -18.79
N ASP A 425 -17.22 11.65 -18.89
CA ASP A 425 -17.19 10.20 -18.81
C ASP A 425 -17.69 9.71 -17.43
N ARG A 426 -18.85 9.03 -17.43
CA ARG A 426 -19.54 8.59 -16.21
C ARG A 426 -18.69 7.66 -15.33
N ALA A 427 -17.76 6.90 -15.90
CA ALA A 427 -16.91 6.01 -15.13
C ALA A 427 -15.83 6.80 -14.38
N THR A 428 -15.23 7.78 -15.06
CA THR A 428 -14.23 8.71 -14.51
C THR A 428 -14.86 9.63 -13.45
N LEU A 429 -16.02 10.23 -13.72
CA LEU A 429 -16.72 11.12 -12.78
C LEU A 429 -17.08 10.40 -11.46
N ARG A 430 -17.40 9.10 -11.50
CA ARG A 430 -17.63 8.30 -10.28
C ARG A 430 -16.40 8.12 -9.39
N LEU A 431 -15.19 8.33 -9.91
CA LEU A 431 -13.98 8.34 -9.10
C LEU A 431 -13.85 9.61 -8.27
N LEU A 432 -14.44 10.71 -8.74
CA LEU A 432 -14.47 11.99 -8.06
C LEU A 432 -15.52 11.99 -6.94
N ARG A 433 -15.41 12.97 -6.05
CA ARG A 433 -16.39 13.22 -4.99
C ARG A 433 -17.57 14.02 -5.52
N THR A 434 -17.28 15.12 -6.21
CA THR A 434 -18.28 16.03 -6.76
C THR A 434 -17.91 16.36 -8.19
N ASP A 435 -18.88 16.22 -9.08
CA ASP A 435 -18.86 16.79 -10.42
C ASP A 435 -19.71 18.07 -10.39
N PRO A 436 -19.12 19.25 -10.64
CA PRO A 436 -19.86 20.52 -10.60
C PRO A 436 -20.85 20.70 -11.76
N PHE A 437 -20.91 19.76 -12.72
CA PHE A 437 -21.80 19.85 -13.88
C PHE A 437 -22.86 18.74 -13.92
N ASP A 438 -23.02 17.95 -12.84
CA ASP A 438 -24.04 16.90 -12.73
C ASP A 438 -24.07 15.90 -13.92
N GLY A 439 -22.89 15.57 -14.46
CA GLY A 439 -22.72 14.68 -15.60
C GLY A 439 -22.88 15.35 -16.97
N GLU A 440 -23.08 16.66 -17.02
CA GLU A 440 -23.02 17.43 -18.25
C GLU A 440 -21.57 17.77 -18.64
N ARG A 441 -21.36 17.98 -19.94
CA ARG A 441 -20.02 18.26 -20.47
C ARG A 441 -19.64 19.72 -20.23
N PRO A 442 -18.50 20.00 -19.58
CA PRO A 442 -17.95 21.35 -19.62
C PRO A 442 -17.47 21.67 -21.04
N ARG A 443 -17.45 22.95 -21.37
CA ARG A 443 -16.89 23.44 -22.63
C ARG A 443 -15.37 23.54 -22.56
N TRP A 444 -14.87 23.97 -21.40
CA TRP A 444 -13.45 24.15 -21.13
C TRP A 444 -13.06 23.47 -19.83
N VAL A 445 -11.84 22.93 -19.79
CA VAL A 445 -11.17 22.46 -18.59
C VAL A 445 -9.80 23.12 -18.49
N ARG A 446 -9.38 23.50 -17.29
CA ARG A 446 -8.03 24.01 -17.00
C ARG A 446 -7.48 23.39 -15.73
N VAL A 447 -6.18 23.56 -15.50
CA VAL A 447 -5.52 23.08 -14.27
C VAL A 447 -4.80 24.24 -13.59
N ILE A 448 -5.11 24.43 -12.32
CA ILE A 448 -4.49 25.44 -11.47
C ILE A 448 -3.62 24.76 -10.42
N SER A 449 -2.40 25.26 -10.26
CA SER A 449 -1.51 24.89 -9.17
C SER A 449 -1.69 25.86 -8.02
N TYR A 450 -1.77 25.31 -6.80
CA TYR A 450 -1.75 26.07 -5.55
C TYR A 450 -0.74 25.44 -4.61
N ARG A 451 -0.11 26.28 -3.79
CA ARG A 451 0.52 25.81 -2.55
C ARG A 451 -0.55 25.68 -1.48
N TYR A 452 -0.60 24.55 -0.81
CA TYR A 452 -1.44 24.31 0.36
C TYR A 452 -0.58 24.26 1.62
N ARG A 453 -1.12 24.78 2.71
CA ARG A 453 -0.60 24.57 4.07
C ARG A 453 -1.73 24.37 5.05
N PHE A 454 -1.48 23.70 6.16
CA PHE A 454 -2.42 23.70 7.26
C PHE A 454 -2.51 25.10 7.88
N THR A 455 -3.72 25.48 8.29
CA THR A 455 -3.91 26.68 9.11
C THR A 455 -3.42 26.41 10.53
N ASP A 456 -2.90 27.43 11.19
CA ASP A 456 -2.58 27.36 12.62
C ASP A 456 -3.86 27.41 13.50
N ARG A 457 -3.68 27.31 14.82
CA ARG A 457 -4.80 27.30 15.77
C ARG A 457 -5.57 28.63 15.77
N ALA A 458 -4.91 29.77 15.58
CA ALA A 458 -5.55 31.08 15.56
C ALA A 458 -6.34 31.29 14.26
N GLU A 459 -5.75 30.94 13.12
CA GLU A 459 -6.37 31.01 11.80
C GLU A 459 -7.64 30.16 11.72
N TYR A 460 -7.57 28.91 12.21
CA TYR A 460 -8.75 28.04 12.27
C TYR A 460 -9.87 28.61 13.15
N ARG A 461 -9.54 29.21 14.30
CA ARG A 461 -10.54 29.87 15.16
C ARG A 461 -11.22 31.05 14.48
N ARG A 462 -10.51 31.78 13.61
CA ARG A 462 -11.08 32.94 12.90
C ARG A 462 -11.93 32.55 11.69
N SER A 463 -11.48 31.61 10.87
CA SER A 463 -12.08 31.36 9.55
C SER A 463 -12.81 30.02 9.42
N GLY A 464 -12.60 29.10 10.38
CA GLY A 464 -13.00 27.70 10.28
C GLY A 464 -12.25 26.90 9.21
N ALA A 465 -11.32 27.51 8.47
CA ALA A 465 -10.55 26.84 7.42
C ALA A 465 -9.43 25.99 8.03
N ARG A 466 -9.30 24.75 7.54
CA ARG A 466 -8.27 23.79 7.96
C ARG A 466 -7.01 23.89 7.12
N TRP A 467 -7.18 24.30 5.87
CA TRP A 467 -6.11 24.61 4.94
C TRP A 467 -6.14 26.09 4.59
N GLU A 468 -4.98 26.61 4.21
CA GLU A 468 -4.89 27.81 3.40
C GLU A 468 -4.27 27.39 2.05
N ARG A 469 -4.70 28.05 0.98
CA ARG A 469 -4.10 27.90 -0.34
C ARG A 469 -3.69 29.25 -0.91
N ASP A 470 -2.50 29.32 -1.51
CA ASP A 470 -1.96 30.52 -2.13
C ASP A 470 -1.12 30.19 -3.37
N ARG A 471 -0.40 31.20 -3.90
CA ARG A 471 0.50 31.07 -5.08
C ARG A 471 -0.20 30.44 -6.28
N ARG A 472 -1.41 30.91 -6.56
CA ARG A 472 -2.22 30.47 -7.68
C ARG A 472 -1.46 30.64 -8.99
N HIS A 473 -1.30 29.56 -9.74
CA HIS A 473 -0.64 29.57 -11.05
C HIS A 473 -1.41 28.71 -12.05
N VAL A 474 -1.66 29.22 -13.26
CA VAL A 474 -2.29 28.44 -14.33
C VAL A 474 -1.25 27.47 -14.90
N LEU A 475 -1.44 26.18 -14.64
CA LEU A 475 -0.54 25.12 -15.09
C LEU A 475 -0.89 24.64 -16.50
N VAL A 476 -2.18 24.43 -16.74
CA VAL A 476 -2.72 24.04 -18.05
C VAL A 476 -3.74 25.10 -18.43
N GLN A 477 -3.52 25.76 -19.58
CA GLN A 477 -4.44 26.74 -20.14
C GLN A 477 -5.80 26.09 -20.47
N PRO A 478 -6.89 26.86 -20.58
CA PRO A 478 -8.19 26.34 -20.98
C PRO A 478 -8.11 25.50 -22.26
N ILE A 479 -8.51 24.23 -22.15
CA ILE A 479 -8.59 23.28 -23.27
C ILE A 479 -10.05 22.87 -23.49
N SER A 480 -10.42 22.68 -24.75
CA SER A 480 -11.72 22.17 -25.17
C SER A 480 -11.56 20.94 -26.06
N LEU A 481 -12.63 20.17 -26.22
CA LEU A 481 -12.66 19.17 -27.27
C LEU A 481 -12.69 19.83 -28.66
N PRO A 482 -12.15 19.16 -29.69
CA PRO A 482 -12.24 19.66 -31.06
C PRO A 482 -13.71 19.92 -31.44
N LYS A 483 -13.96 21.02 -32.15
CA LYS A 483 -15.26 21.21 -32.81
C LYS A 483 -15.43 20.07 -33.81
N ARG A 484 -16.54 19.33 -33.71
CA ARG A 484 -16.88 18.28 -34.67
C ARG A 484 -17.20 18.86 -36.03
#